data_AF-A0A657AG74-F1
#
_entry.id   AF-A0A657AG74-F1
#
_cell.length_a   1.000
_cell.length_b   1.000
_cell.length_c   1.000
_cell.angle_alpha   90.00
_cell.angle_beta   90.00
_cell.angle_gamma   90.00
#
_symmetry.space_group_name_H-M   'P 1'
#
loop_
_entity.id
_entity.type
_entity.pdbx_description
1 polymer ?
#
loop_
_entity_poly.entity_id
_entity_poly.type
_entity_poly.pdbx_seq_one_letter_code
_entity_poly.pdbx_strand_id
1 'polypeptide(L)'
;MTDYQIDTVIIRERPTKGKFAGGAIGFKMEAAIELIDGVDVRLITPVDIKAAVKKNPIPVPFEETGLKVMQEAAFTTAYAYLMRRHYGVDAEQE
;
A
#
# COMPACT_ATOMS: atom_id res chain seq x y z
N MET A 1 -15.55 -1.78 -8.73
CA MET A 1 -14.24 -1.43 -9.34
C MET A 1 -14.22 -1.52 -10.86
N THR A 2 -15.25 -2.07 -11.51
CA THR A 2 -15.37 -2.20 -12.96
C THR A 2 -15.23 -0.87 -13.74
N ASP A 3 -15.71 0.24 -13.17
CA ASP A 3 -15.63 1.57 -13.79
C ASP A 3 -14.19 2.11 -13.89
N TYR A 4 -13.34 1.78 -12.92
CA TYR A 4 -11.94 2.22 -12.84
C TYR A 4 -10.93 1.09 -13.05
N GLN A 5 -11.41 -0.12 -13.34
CA GLN A 5 -10.62 -1.34 -13.57
C GLN A 5 -9.53 -1.57 -12.50
N ILE A 6 -9.89 -1.40 -11.23
CA ILE A 6 -8.97 -1.63 -10.13
C ILE A 6 -8.99 -3.13 -9.78
N ASP A 7 -7.86 -3.81 -9.98
CA ASP A 7 -7.69 -5.23 -9.64
C ASP A 7 -7.14 -5.46 -8.23
N THR A 8 -6.41 -4.47 -7.68
CA THR A 8 -5.65 -4.63 -6.43
C THR A 8 -5.68 -3.36 -5.59
N VAL A 9 -5.85 -3.51 -4.27
CA VAL A 9 -5.76 -2.44 -3.27
C VAL A 9 -4.67 -2.77 -2.26
N ILE A 10 -3.79 -1.80 -2.02
CA ILE A 10 -2.70 -1.95 -1.06
C ILE A 10 -2.95 -1.07 0.16
N ILE A 11 -3.00 -1.70 1.33
CA ILE A 11 -3.16 -1.04 2.62
C ILE A 11 -1.81 -1.01 3.33
N ARG A 12 -1.39 0.18 3.75
CA ARG A 12 -0.20 0.34 4.59
C ARG A 12 -0.54 -0.14 6.00
N GLU A 13 0.07 -1.22 6.43
CA GLU A 13 -0.16 -1.80 7.76
C GLU A 13 0.17 -0.80 8.87
N ARG A 14 -0.70 -0.76 9.88
CA ARG A 14 -0.49 -0.01 11.12
C ARG A 14 -0.31 -0.96 12.30
N PRO A 15 0.57 -0.63 13.25
CA PRO A 15 0.71 -1.44 14.45
C PRO A 15 -0.60 -1.49 15.25
N THR A 16 -0.84 -2.58 15.98
CA THR A 16 -2.03 -2.72 16.83
C THR A 16 -1.85 -2.14 18.24
N LYS A 17 -0.61 -1.77 18.59
CA LYS A 17 -0.23 -1.23 19.90
C LYS A 17 0.76 -0.07 19.76
N GLY A 18 0.78 0.81 20.76
CA GLY A 18 1.69 1.96 20.83
C GLY A 18 1.14 3.25 20.23
N LYS A 19 1.96 4.32 20.27
CA LYS A 19 1.56 5.69 19.90
C LYS A 19 1.05 5.84 18.45
N PHE A 20 1.45 4.93 17.56
CA PHE A 20 1.09 4.95 16.15
C PHE A 20 0.07 3.87 15.76
N ALA A 21 -0.62 3.31 16.76
CA ALA A 21 -1.54 2.21 16.53
C ALA A 21 -2.74 2.63 15.67
N GLY A 22 -3.22 1.72 14.83
CA GLY A 22 -4.51 1.84 14.18
C GLY A 22 -5.63 1.88 15.22
N GLY A 23 -6.48 2.90 15.17
CA GLY A 23 -7.66 2.97 16.03
C GLY A 23 -8.77 2.05 15.53
N ALA A 24 -9.77 1.78 16.38
CA ALA A 24 -10.90 0.91 16.04
C ALA A 24 -11.66 1.35 14.76
N ILE A 25 -11.71 2.66 14.48
CA ILE A 25 -12.33 3.19 13.25
C ILE A 25 -11.49 2.81 12.02
N GLY A 26 -10.17 2.96 12.10
CA GLY A 26 -9.26 2.61 11.01
C GLY A 26 -9.33 1.13 10.69
N PHE A 27 -9.29 0.27 11.72
CA PHE A 27 -9.42 -1.17 11.56
C PHE A 27 -10.74 -1.58 10.87
N LYS A 28 -11.87 -0.95 11.24
CA LYS A 28 -13.15 -1.21 10.57
C LYS A 28 -13.15 -0.76 9.10
N MET A 29 -12.48 0.36 8.78
CA MET A 29 -12.35 0.81 7.40
C MET A 29 -11.46 -0.12 6.57
N GLU A 30 -10.36 -0.61 7.15
CA GLU A 30 -9.50 -1.62 6.53
C GLU A 30 -10.29 -2.89 6.24
N ALA A 31 -10.99 -3.43 7.24
CA ALA A 31 -11.84 -4.62 7.09
C ALA A 31 -12.94 -4.43 6.04
N ALA A 32 -13.58 -3.25 6.00
CA ALA A 32 -14.59 -2.95 4.98
C ALA A 32 -14.02 -2.97 3.56
N ILE A 33 -12.76 -2.58 3.38
CA ILE A 33 -12.07 -2.63 2.08
C ILE A 33 -11.68 -4.07 1.74
N GLU A 34 -11.13 -4.82 2.70
CA GLU A 34 -10.75 -6.23 2.53
C GLU A 34 -11.93 -7.13 2.14
N LEU A 35 -13.15 -6.78 2.55
CA LEU A 35 -14.38 -7.52 2.26
C LEU A 35 -15.02 -7.15 0.91
N ILE A 36 -14.39 -6.28 0.10
CA ILE A 36 -14.92 -5.94 -1.23
C ILE A 36 -14.70 -7.12 -2.18
N ASP A 37 -15.79 -7.71 -2.66
CA ASP A 37 -15.73 -8.80 -3.64
C ASP A 37 -15.07 -8.37 -4.96
N GLY A 38 -14.24 -9.26 -5.50
CA GLY A 38 -13.61 -9.10 -6.82
C GLY A 38 -12.37 -8.18 -6.84
N VAL A 39 -11.75 -7.94 -5.69
CA VAL A 39 -10.58 -7.07 -5.54
C VAL A 39 -9.53 -7.76 -4.67
N ASP A 40 -8.28 -7.83 -5.14
CA ASP A 40 -7.18 -8.34 -4.31
C ASP A 40 -6.73 -7.26 -3.31
N VAL A 41 -7.03 -7.43 -2.03
CA VAL A 41 -6.62 -6.48 -0.99
C VAL A 41 -5.42 -7.05 -0.25
N ARG A 42 -4.30 -6.32 -0.23
CA ARG A 42 -3.05 -6.74 0.41
C ARG A 42 -2.55 -5.71 1.41
N LEU A 43 -1.97 -6.18 2.50
CA LEU A 43 -1.27 -5.34 3.45
C LEU A 43 0.23 -5.33 3.15
N ILE A 44 0.87 -4.18 3.35
CA ILE A 44 2.32 -4.05 3.27
C ILE A 44 2.86 -3.28 4.48
N THR A 45 3.93 -3.81 5.08
CA THR A 45 4.51 -3.25 6.29
C THR A 45 5.33 -1.99 5.99
N PRO A 46 5.43 -1.03 6.93
CA PRO A 46 6.31 0.13 6.77
C PRO A 46 7.79 -0.24 6.57
N VAL A 47 8.22 -1.40 7.05
CA VAL A 47 9.59 -1.91 6.88
C VAL A 47 9.80 -2.31 5.42
N ASP A 48 8.86 -3.07 4.87
CA ASP A 48 8.94 -3.52 3.48
C ASP A 48 8.85 -2.37 2.49
N ILE A 49 7.99 -1.38 2.76
CA ILE A 49 7.91 -0.16 1.93
C ILE A 49 9.29 0.51 1.85
N LYS A 50 9.96 0.68 3.00
CA LYS A 50 11.30 1.29 3.04
C LYS A 50 12.33 0.43 2.31
N ALA A 51 12.29 -0.88 2.47
CA ALA A 51 13.20 -1.80 1.80
C ALA A 51 13.02 -1.77 0.28
N ALA A 52 11.78 -1.82 -0.19
CA ALA A 52 11.44 -1.77 -1.62
C ALA A 52 11.86 -0.43 -2.26
N VAL A 53 11.56 0.70 -1.61
CA VAL A 53 11.96 2.04 -2.10
C VAL A 53 13.48 2.23 -2.05
N LYS A 54 14.18 1.66 -1.06
CA LYS A 54 15.64 1.70 -1.02
C LYS A 54 16.28 0.91 -2.15
N LYS A 55 15.72 -0.27 -2.46
CA LYS A 55 16.19 -1.13 -3.56
C LYS A 55 15.87 -0.51 -4.92
N ASN A 56 14.66 0.03 -5.06
CA ASN A 56 14.13 0.63 -6.28
C ASN A 56 13.59 2.03 -5.96
N PRO A 57 14.43 3.08 -6.03
CA PRO A 57 14.00 4.45 -5.76
C PRO A 57 12.87 4.91 -6.69
N ILE A 58 11.99 5.78 -6.21
CA ILE A 58 10.97 6.43 -7.04
C ILE A 58 11.70 7.33 -8.05
N PRO A 59 11.48 7.16 -9.37
CA PRO A 59 12.30 7.83 -10.39
C PRO A 59 11.94 9.30 -10.61
N VAL A 60 10.82 9.77 -10.03
CA VAL A 60 10.32 11.14 -10.18
C VAL A 60 10.13 11.80 -8.81
N PRO A 61 10.38 13.11 -8.68
CA PRO A 61 9.96 13.87 -7.50
C PRO A 61 8.45 13.79 -7.29
N PHE A 62 8.01 13.69 -6.02
CA PHE A 62 6.58 13.57 -5.71
C PHE A 62 5.77 14.80 -6.18
N GLU A 63 6.37 15.99 -6.12
CA GLU A 63 5.74 17.25 -6.55
C GLU A 63 5.35 17.25 -8.04
N GLU A 64 6.05 16.47 -8.86
CA GLU A 64 5.78 16.33 -10.30
C GLU A 64 4.65 15.35 -10.62
N THR A 65 4.16 14.60 -9.62
CA THR A 65 3.06 13.63 -9.81
C THR A 65 1.70 14.29 -9.98
N GLY A 66 1.56 15.58 -9.62
CA GLY A 66 0.27 16.28 -9.56
C GLY A 66 -0.65 15.83 -8.41
N LEU A 67 -0.17 14.94 -7.54
CA LEU A 67 -0.91 14.47 -6.38
C LEU A 67 -0.79 15.46 -5.21
N LYS A 68 -1.82 15.47 -4.36
CA LYS A 68 -1.81 16.25 -3.11
C LYS A 68 -0.83 15.61 -2.13
N VAL A 69 -0.16 16.42 -1.31
CA VAL A 69 0.79 15.96 -0.27
C VAL A 69 0.22 14.86 0.62
N MET A 70 -1.07 14.94 0.99
CA MET A 70 -1.72 13.89 1.78
C MET A 70 -1.77 12.50 1.11
N GLN A 71 -1.56 12.42 -0.20
CA GLN A 71 -1.56 11.19 -0.99
C GLN A 71 -0.18 10.56 -1.12
N GLU A 72 0.89 11.25 -0.70
CA GLU A 72 2.28 10.77 -0.82
C GLU A 72 2.48 9.40 -0.17
N ALA A 73 1.91 9.21 1.03
CA ALA A 73 2.00 7.94 1.73
C ALA A 73 1.32 6.80 0.96
N ALA A 74 0.17 7.07 0.33
CA ALA A 74 -0.55 6.08 -0.48
C ALA A 74 0.21 5.75 -1.77
N PHE A 75 0.71 6.78 -2.46
CA PHE A 75 1.53 6.64 -3.67
C PHE A 75 2.77 5.78 -3.41
N THR A 76 3.52 6.10 -2.35
CA THR A 76 4.74 5.36 -1.97
C THR A 76 4.43 3.91 -1.62
N THR A 77 3.30 3.66 -0.95
CA THR A 77 2.86 2.32 -0.56
C THR A 77 2.52 1.47 -1.79
N ALA A 78 1.75 2.01 -2.74
CA ALA A 78 1.42 1.33 -3.98
C ALA A 78 2.65 1.07 -4.84
N TYR A 79 3.53 2.06 -4.99
CA TYR A 79 4.80 1.92 -5.73
C TYR A 79 5.68 0.81 -5.15
N ALA A 80 5.84 0.77 -3.82
CA ALA A 80 6.63 -0.26 -3.16
C ALA A 80 6.10 -1.68 -3.44
N TYR A 81 4.79 -1.87 -3.38
CA TYR A 81 4.17 -3.15 -3.74
C TYR A 81 4.39 -3.51 -5.21
N LEU A 82 4.18 -2.57 -6.14
CA LEU A 82 4.42 -2.80 -7.57
C LEU A 82 5.86 -3.21 -7.84
N MET A 83 6.83 -2.61 -7.15
CA MET A 83 8.23 -2.99 -7.25
C MET A 83 8.49 -4.41 -6.72
N ARG A 84 7.93 -4.78 -5.56
CA ARG A 84 8.07 -6.15 -5.04
C ARG A 84 7.47 -7.19 -5.98
N ARG A 85 6.27 -6.91 -6.51
CA ARG A 85 5.56 -7.76 -7.47
C ARG A 85 6.33 -7.90 -8.78
N HIS A 86 6.86 -6.81 -9.33
CA HIS A 86 7.59 -6.83 -10.61
C HIS A 86 8.90 -7.63 -10.53
N TYR A 87 9.61 -7.53 -9.40
CA TYR A 87 10.89 -8.22 -9.19
C TYR A 87 10.76 -9.54 -8.42
N GLY A 88 9.54 -10.09 -8.29
CA GLY A 88 9.28 -11.44 -7.77
C GLY A 88 9.57 -11.65 -6.28
N VAL A 89 9.59 -10.59 -5.47
CA VAL A 89 9.91 -10.69 -4.03
C VAL A 89 8.77 -11.32 -3.22
N ASP A 90 7.55 -11.33 -3.75
CA ASP A 90 6.35 -11.85 -3.08
C ASP A 90 5.96 -13.27 -3.54
N ALA A 91 6.74 -13.91 -4.41
CA ALA A 91 6.45 -15.26 -4.94
C ALA A 91 6.70 -16.41 -3.93
N GLU A 92 7.12 -16.11 -2.70
CA GLU A 92 7.43 -17.08 -1.65
C GLU A 92 6.40 -17.11 -0.50
N GLN A 93 5.28 -16.39 -0.61
CA GLN A 93 4.21 -16.40 0.40
C GLN A 93 2.87 -16.75 -0.25
N GLU A 94 2.73 -17.99 -0.69
CA GLU A 94 1.46 -18.62 -1.05
C GLU A 94 1.36 -20.01 -0.39
#